data_AF-A0A7X0J7K8-F1
#
_entry.id   AF-A0A7X0J7K8-F1
#
_cell.length_a   1.000
_cell.length_b   1.000
_cell.length_c   1.000
_cell.angle_alpha   90.00
_cell.angle_beta   90.00
_cell.angle_gamma   90.00
#
_symmetry.space_group_name_H-M   'P 1'
#
loop_
_entity.id
_entity.type
_entity.pdbx_description
1 polymer ?
#
loop_
_entity_poly.entity_id
_entity_poly.type
_entity_poly.pdbx_seq_one_letter_code
_entity_poly.pdbx_strand_id
1 'polypeptide(L)'
;MILKDISSLTDAKKQLIMRLTEDLNKIENIQAIALGGSHATGRANKNSDIDLGIYYYEKEPFSIEMIKEIALKYAINDDSVVVGFHEWGPWVNGGAWIYTEIGKVDIIYRNINQVEITIADAQSGKWENHYEQQPPYGFTTMIYLAECVSCVPLIDPKQILHRLKQASATYPQALKASVVNSALWSAEFTLAHAHGFVMQKDMYNLLGCFTRTLKSLIEALFALNLIYPISDKYAVQLLSNAAMVPVNLEEKVNAILEVEPTLAEKNVVSIKNLFAEVVALTNGLYHPKFNFKGKTESSYQMYQPNFLSFPVLETDSLVLRRLSLNDAEEIYQLRSNVEVAALTGRTPCVNIDEAIAYIGKIDSMIHKNECIFWAVSHQENPALIGVACLWNFDITKGTVEIGYELLEKFQGKGIMGEVIVRILKYAFDVMGVEIIIAFPSGENPSSVRLLKKLGFEQAQGHFKNTHLNVPGMLTYILSRPT
;
A
#
# COMPACT_ATOMS: atom_id res chain seq x y z
N MET A 1 -40.02 9.62 -14.21
CA MET A 1 -40.04 8.38 -13.41
C MET A 1 -38.64 7.98 -12.94
N ILE A 2 -37.61 8.12 -13.78
CA ILE A 2 -36.22 7.68 -13.55
C ILE A 2 -35.51 8.30 -12.32
N LEU A 3 -35.72 9.59 -12.02
CA LEU A 3 -35.07 10.25 -10.86
C LEU A 3 -35.66 9.85 -9.49
N LYS A 4 -36.87 9.27 -9.44
CA LYS A 4 -37.53 8.93 -8.17
C LYS A 4 -36.78 7.83 -7.40
N ASP A 5 -36.09 6.96 -8.13
CA ASP A 5 -35.41 5.79 -7.58
C ASP A 5 -33.98 6.08 -7.12
N ILE A 6 -33.48 7.31 -7.34
CA ILE A 6 -32.16 7.74 -6.86
C ILE A 6 -32.32 8.32 -5.45
N SER A 7 -32.11 7.48 -4.45
CA SER A 7 -32.25 7.82 -3.02
C SER A 7 -31.28 8.91 -2.55
N SER A 8 -30.15 9.10 -3.24
CA SER A 8 -29.14 10.09 -2.89
C SER A 8 -29.52 11.53 -3.24
N LEU A 9 -30.54 11.75 -4.07
CA LEU A 9 -31.00 13.08 -4.46
C LEU A 9 -32.11 13.57 -3.53
N THR A 10 -31.91 14.75 -2.94
CA THR A 10 -32.98 15.47 -2.23
C THR A 10 -34.05 15.93 -3.22
N ASP A 11 -35.27 16.20 -2.73
CA ASP A 11 -36.35 16.69 -3.58
C ASP A 11 -36.01 18.01 -4.29
N ALA A 12 -35.29 18.90 -3.60
CA ALA A 12 -34.79 20.14 -4.17
C ALA A 12 -33.82 19.90 -5.34
N LYS A 13 -32.86 18.97 -5.19
CA LYS A 13 -31.95 18.58 -6.28
C LYS A 13 -32.71 17.94 -7.45
N LYS A 14 -33.69 17.07 -7.17
CA LYS A 14 -34.53 16.46 -8.22
C LYS A 14 -35.28 17.51 -9.03
N GLN A 15 -35.89 18.49 -8.37
CA GLN A 15 -36.59 19.59 -9.03
C GLN A 15 -35.64 20.46 -9.86
N LEU A 16 -34.46 20.77 -9.34
CA LEU A 16 -33.43 21.52 -10.08
C LEU A 16 -32.99 20.77 -11.34
N ILE A 17 -32.67 19.48 -11.23
CA ILE A 17 -32.29 18.63 -12.38
C ILE A 17 -33.40 18.61 -13.42
N MET A 18 -34.67 18.45 -13.02
CA MET A 18 -35.80 18.46 -13.94
C MET A 18 -35.89 19.77 -14.72
N ARG A 19 -35.88 20.92 -14.03
CA ARG A 19 -35.98 22.23 -14.70
C ARG A 19 -34.79 22.52 -15.62
N LEU A 20 -33.57 22.20 -15.18
CA LEU A 20 -32.37 22.33 -16.01
C LEU A 20 -32.45 21.44 -17.25
N THR A 21 -32.85 20.18 -17.09
CA THR A 21 -33.00 19.23 -18.20
C THR A 21 -34.05 19.71 -19.19
N GLU A 22 -35.19 20.24 -18.72
CA GLU A 22 -36.23 20.80 -19.58
C GLU A 22 -35.75 22.01 -20.38
N ASP A 23 -34.96 22.91 -19.79
CA ASP A 23 -34.40 24.06 -20.50
C ASP A 23 -33.30 23.65 -21.49
N LEU A 24 -32.40 22.75 -21.10
CA LEU A 24 -31.36 22.20 -21.97
C LEU A 24 -31.97 21.47 -23.17
N ASN A 25 -33.04 20.71 -22.97
CA ASN A 25 -33.73 19.98 -24.05
C ASN A 25 -34.39 20.88 -25.11
N LYS A 26 -34.53 22.20 -24.85
CA LYS A 26 -35.03 23.17 -25.83
C LYS A 26 -33.92 23.67 -26.77
N ILE A 27 -32.65 23.44 -26.43
CA ILE A 27 -31.53 23.86 -27.25
C ILE A 27 -31.41 22.90 -28.44
N GLU A 28 -31.43 23.47 -29.65
CA GLU A 28 -31.24 22.72 -30.88
C GLU A 28 -29.88 22.01 -30.88
N ASN A 29 -29.82 20.83 -31.49
CA ASN A 29 -28.65 19.97 -31.62
C ASN A 29 -28.12 19.29 -30.34
N ILE A 30 -28.73 19.50 -29.17
CA ILE A 30 -28.53 18.59 -28.03
C ILE A 30 -29.28 17.28 -28.31
N GLN A 31 -28.56 16.18 -28.45
CA GLN A 31 -29.11 14.89 -28.88
C GLN A 31 -29.54 14.00 -27.71
N ALA A 32 -28.86 14.12 -26.56
CA ALA A 32 -29.18 13.42 -25.34
C ALA A 32 -28.64 14.15 -24.10
N ILE A 33 -29.27 13.93 -22.95
CA ILE A 33 -28.88 14.48 -21.65
C ILE A 33 -28.84 13.34 -20.64
N ALA A 34 -27.75 13.25 -19.88
CA ALA A 34 -27.55 12.21 -18.87
C ALA A 34 -27.18 12.81 -17.52
N LEU A 35 -27.65 12.20 -16.43
CA LEU A 35 -27.09 12.40 -15.10
C LEU A 35 -25.85 11.51 -14.96
N GLY A 36 -24.75 12.09 -14.48
CA GLY A 36 -23.46 11.43 -14.30
C GLY A 36 -22.97 11.42 -12.85
N GLY A 37 -21.67 11.19 -12.72
CA GLY A 37 -20.91 11.34 -11.49
C GLY A 37 -21.45 10.58 -10.27
N SER A 38 -21.30 11.18 -9.10
CA SER A 38 -21.53 10.46 -7.85
C SER A 38 -23.01 10.07 -7.62
N HIS A 39 -23.95 10.88 -8.14
CA HIS A 39 -25.37 10.56 -8.04
C HIS A 39 -25.75 9.39 -8.95
N ALA A 40 -25.24 9.34 -10.19
CA ALA A 40 -25.49 8.22 -11.11
C ALA A 40 -24.84 6.91 -10.64
N THR A 41 -23.66 6.98 -10.02
CA THR A 41 -22.95 5.80 -9.49
C THR A 41 -23.48 5.30 -8.14
N GLY A 42 -24.42 6.01 -7.50
CA GLY A 42 -24.92 5.67 -6.17
C GLY A 42 -23.93 5.96 -5.02
N ARG A 43 -22.87 6.73 -5.28
CA ARG A 43 -21.80 7.05 -4.31
C ARG A 43 -21.89 8.49 -3.77
N ALA A 44 -22.97 9.19 -4.09
CA ALA A 44 -23.15 10.56 -3.66
C ALA A 44 -23.28 10.70 -2.14
N ASN A 45 -22.75 11.78 -1.62
CA ASN A 45 -22.96 12.22 -0.24
C ASN A 45 -23.70 13.57 -0.24
N LYS A 46 -23.98 14.12 0.94
CA LYS A 46 -24.73 15.38 1.09
C LYS A 46 -24.10 16.58 0.35
N ASN A 47 -22.79 16.58 0.16
CA ASN A 47 -22.03 17.64 -0.50
C ASN A 47 -21.72 17.33 -1.97
N SER A 48 -22.25 16.23 -2.54
CA SER A 48 -22.02 15.89 -3.94
C SER A 48 -22.59 16.94 -4.89
N ASP A 49 -21.83 17.25 -5.93
CA ASP A 49 -22.26 18.09 -7.05
C ASP A 49 -23.27 17.35 -7.94
N ILE A 50 -23.99 18.10 -8.77
CA ILE A 50 -24.88 17.56 -9.80
C ILE A 50 -24.12 17.53 -11.12
N ASP A 51 -23.78 16.34 -11.61
CA ASP A 51 -23.08 16.16 -12.89
C ASP A 51 -24.07 15.87 -14.03
N LEU A 52 -24.11 16.71 -15.06
CA LEU A 52 -24.92 16.54 -16.28
C LEU A 52 -24.03 16.41 -17.51
N GLY A 53 -24.22 15.35 -18.29
CA GLY A 53 -23.61 15.21 -19.62
C GLY A 53 -24.60 15.63 -20.70
N ILE A 54 -24.20 16.56 -21.59
CA ILE A 54 -24.95 16.89 -22.79
C ILE A 54 -24.22 16.40 -24.05
N TYR A 55 -24.94 15.66 -24.89
CA TYR A 55 -24.37 14.92 -26.00
C TYR A 55 -24.75 15.57 -27.33
N TYR A 56 -23.77 15.74 -28.22
CA TYR A 56 -23.93 16.40 -29.52
C TYR A 56 -23.12 15.70 -30.61
N TYR A 57 -23.46 15.94 -31.87
CA TYR A 57 -22.64 15.50 -33.02
C TYR A 57 -21.72 16.63 -33.45
N GLU A 58 -20.46 16.31 -33.80
CA GLU A 58 -19.46 17.32 -34.15
C GLU A 58 -19.89 18.25 -35.29
N LYS A 59 -20.63 17.69 -36.27
CA LYS A 59 -21.12 18.45 -37.44
C LYS A 59 -22.36 19.30 -37.15
N GLU A 60 -22.98 19.11 -36.00
CA GLU A 60 -24.20 19.78 -35.57
C GLU A 60 -23.99 20.25 -34.12
N PRO A 61 -23.13 21.27 -33.88
CA PRO A 61 -22.95 21.79 -32.52
C PRO A 61 -24.18 22.57 -32.05
N PHE A 62 -24.42 22.56 -30.74
CA PHE A 62 -25.40 23.44 -30.10
C PHE A 62 -24.81 24.82 -29.79
N SER A 63 -25.66 25.80 -29.47
CA SER A 63 -25.22 27.16 -29.14
C SER A 63 -24.65 27.25 -27.72
N ILE A 64 -23.42 27.74 -27.60
CA ILE A 64 -22.77 28.02 -26.31
C ILE A 64 -23.44 29.24 -25.63
N GLU A 65 -23.93 30.21 -26.40
CA GLU A 65 -24.66 31.38 -25.91
C GLU A 65 -25.93 30.94 -25.16
N MET A 66 -26.66 29.95 -25.68
CA MET A 66 -27.82 29.40 -24.96
C MET A 66 -27.43 28.70 -23.65
N ILE A 67 -26.27 28.03 -23.59
CA ILE A 67 -25.75 27.48 -22.33
C ILE A 67 -25.42 28.61 -21.34
N LYS A 68 -24.84 29.72 -21.81
CA LYS A 68 -24.58 30.91 -20.98
C LYS A 68 -25.88 31.51 -20.42
N GLU A 69 -26.92 31.62 -21.24
CA GLU A 69 -28.24 32.09 -20.79
C GLU A 69 -28.85 31.19 -19.71
N ILE A 70 -28.75 29.86 -19.90
CA ILE A 70 -29.18 28.90 -18.87
C ILE A 70 -28.33 29.05 -17.60
N ALA A 71 -27.00 29.13 -17.71
CA ALA A 71 -26.13 29.31 -16.56
C ALA A 71 -26.50 30.58 -15.77
N LEU A 72 -26.68 31.72 -16.43
CA LEU A 72 -27.10 32.98 -15.83
C LEU A 72 -28.48 32.88 -15.14
N LYS A 73 -29.40 32.12 -15.71
CA LYS A 73 -30.74 31.91 -15.13
C LYS A 73 -30.70 31.18 -13.78
N TYR A 74 -29.77 30.23 -13.59
CA TYR A 74 -29.71 29.38 -12.40
C TYR A 74 -28.59 29.77 -11.41
N ALA A 75 -27.66 30.62 -11.83
CA ALA A 75 -26.55 31.08 -11.01
C ALA A 75 -27.03 32.01 -9.88
N ILE A 76 -26.43 31.88 -8.70
CA ILE A 76 -26.65 32.80 -7.57
C ILE A 76 -25.64 33.95 -7.54
N ASN A 77 -24.58 33.84 -8.34
CA ASN A 77 -23.48 34.80 -8.41
C ASN A 77 -22.74 34.70 -9.75
N ASP A 78 -21.77 35.59 -9.96
CA ASP A 78 -20.97 35.67 -11.18
C ASP A 78 -19.80 34.66 -11.22
N ASP A 79 -19.70 33.74 -10.26
CA ASP A 79 -18.61 32.74 -10.22
C ASP A 79 -18.82 31.59 -11.22
N SER A 80 -19.99 31.54 -11.87
CA SER A 80 -20.31 30.49 -12.83
C SER A 80 -19.44 30.61 -14.08
N VAL A 81 -18.91 29.48 -14.53
CA VAL A 81 -18.01 29.40 -15.69
C VAL A 81 -18.76 28.68 -16.80
N VAL A 82 -18.73 29.21 -18.02
CA VAL A 82 -19.20 28.52 -19.23
C VAL A 82 -18.13 28.67 -20.29
N VAL A 83 -17.66 27.55 -20.82
CA VAL A 83 -16.63 27.54 -21.86
C VAL A 83 -17.16 26.95 -23.15
N GLY A 84 -16.50 27.29 -24.25
CA GLY A 84 -16.78 26.78 -25.59
C GLY A 84 -16.30 25.35 -25.81
N PHE A 85 -16.54 24.86 -27.02
CA PHE A 85 -16.12 23.52 -27.41
C PHE A 85 -14.59 23.37 -27.35
N HIS A 86 -14.14 22.32 -26.69
CA HIS A 86 -12.73 21.94 -26.50
C HIS A 86 -11.84 22.96 -25.76
N GLU A 87 -12.42 24.00 -25.13
CA GLU A 87 -11.65 24.98 -24.35
C GLU A 87 -11.10 24.40 -23.03
N TRP A 88 -11.76 23.37 -22.48
CA TRP A 88 -11.22 22.55 -21.38
C TRP A 88 -10.33 21.39 -21.88
N GLY A 89 -10.11 21.31 -23.19
CA GLY A 89 -9.21 20.38 -23.86
C GLY A 89 -9.90 19.28 -24.69
N PRO A 90 -9.11 18.39 -25.31
CA PRO A 90 -9.62 17.36 -26.23
C PRO A 90 -10.57 16.33 -25.60
N TRP A 91 -10.50 16.06 -24.30
CA TRP A 91 -11.29 14.97 -23.67
C TRP A 91 -12.43 15.46 -22.79
N VAL A 92 -12.35 16.70 -22.34
CA VAL A 92 -13.47 17.43 -21.76
C VAL A 92 -13.86 18.47 -22.80
N ASN A 93 -14.82 18.16 -23.67
CA ASN A 93 -15.15 18.96 -24.86
C ASN A 93 -15.73 20.36 -24.54
N GLY A 94 -15.62 20.84 -23.30
CA GLY A 94 -16.23 22.04 -22.78
C GLY A 94 -17.28 21.72 -21.72
N GLY A 95 -17.90 22.76 -21.19
CA GLY A 95 -18.89 22.60 -20.13
C GLY A 95 -19.26 23.90 -19.44
N ALA A 96 -19.98 23.73 -18.34
CA ALA A 96 -20.32 24.81 -17.43
C ALA A 96 -20.20 24.35 -15.97
N TRP A 97 -19.69 25.24 -15.11
CA TRP A 97 -19.83 25.15 -13.66
C TRP A 97 -20.81 26.22 -13.21
N ILE A 98 -21.95 25.80 -12.67
CA ILE A 98 -23.02 26.71 -12.26
C ILE A 98 -23.20 26.58 -10.75
N TYR A 99 -23.05 27.69 -10.03
CA TYR A 99 -23.31 27.73 -8.59
C TYR A 99 -24.76 28.13 -8.34
N THR A 100 -25.56 27.21 -7.82
CA THR A 100 -27.00 27.42 -7.55
C THR A 100 -27.26 27.49 -6.04
N GLU A 101 -28.47 27.89 -5.63
CA GLU A 101 -28.89 27.86 -4.23
C GLU A 101 -28.82 26.46 -3.60
N ILE A 102 -28.89 25.40 -4.42
CA ILE A 102 -28.94 24.00 -3.98
C ILE A 102 -27.55 23.34 -4.03
N GLY A 103 -26.56 24.00 -4.64
CA GLY A 103 -25.20 23.50 -4.82
C GLY A 103 -24.68 23.68 -6.24
N LYS A 104 -23.47 23.14 -6.49
CA LYS A 104 -22.80 23.21 -7.80
C LYS A 104 -23.43 22.23 -8.80
N VAL A 105 -23.57 22.69 -10.03
CA VAL A 105 -23.96 21.88 -11.19
C VAL A 105 -22.82 21.91 -12.20
N ASP A 106 -22.32 20.73 -12.56
CA ASP A 106 -21.28 20.52 -13.56
C ASP A 106 -21.92 20.00 -14.85
N ILE A 107 -22.01 20.83 -15.87
CA ILE A 107 -22.42 20.43 -17.21
C ILE A 107 -21.16 20.10 -18.00
N ILE A 108 -21.11 18.93 -18.62
CA ILE A 108 -19.99 18.53 -19.46
C ILE A 108 -20.48 18.19 -20.86
N TYR A 109 -19.80 18.73 -21.87
CA TYR A 109 -20.11 18.46 -23.27
C TYR A 109 -19.47 17.15 -23.70
N ARG A 110 -20.21 16.36 -24.48
CA ARG A 110 -19.79 15.05 -24.99
C ARG A 110 -20.04 14.96 -26.49
N ASN A 111 -18.97 14.96 -27.26
CA ASN A 111 -19.01 14.66 -28.68
C ASN A 111 -19.29 13.16 -28.88
N ILE A 112 -20.46 12.83 -29.44
CA ILE A 112 -20.90 11.45 -29.66
C ILE A 112 -19.92 10.69 -30.56
N ASN A 113 -19.42 11.33 -31.62
CA ASN A 113 -18.49 10.71 -32.55
C ASN A 113 -17.17 10.31 -31.84
N GLN A 114 -16.66 11.17 -30.97
CA GLN A 114 -15.45 10.88 -30.20
C GLN A 114 -15.68 9.73 -29.20
N VAL A 115 -16.84 9.71 -28.52
CA VAL A 115 -17.18 8.63 -27.57
C VAL A 115 -17.30 7.29 -28.31
N GLU A 116 -17.95 7.26 -29.48
CA GLU A 116 -18.08 6.05 -30.30
C GLU A 116 -16.72 5.51 -30.77
N ILE A 117 -15.85 6.38 -31.28
CA ILE A 117 -14.49 6.01 -31.70
C ILE A 117 -13.71 5.48 -30.51
N THR A 118 -13.80 6.14 -29.35
CA THR A 118 -13.11 5.73 -28.13
C THR A 118 -13.54 4.34 -27.66
N ILE A 119 -14.84 4.04 -27.71
CA ILE A 119 -15.37 2.71 -27.37
C ILE A 119 -14.85 1.65 -28.36
N ALA A 120 -14.87 1.94 -29.66
CA ALA A 120 -14.38 1.02 -30.69
C ALA A 120 -12.87 0.75 -30.55
N ASP A 121 -12.08 1.79 -30.28
CA ASP A 121 -10.64 1.65 -30.03
C ASP A 121 -10.38 0.82 -28.76
N ALA A 122 -11.11 1.09 -27.67
CA ALA A 122 -11.03 0.30 -26.44
C ALA A 122 -11.40 -1.17 -26.66
N GLN A 123 -12.41 -1.48 -27.48
CA GLN A 123 -12.75 -2.86 -27.87
C GLN A 123 -11.58 -3.57 -28.58
N SER A 124 -10.79 -2.83 -29.37
CA SER A 124 -9.57 -3.33 -30.01
C SER A 124 -8.32 -3.33 -29.12
N GLY A 125 -8.45 -2.92 -27.84
CA GLY A 125 -7.36 -2.85 -26.88
C GLY A 125 -6.51 -1.58 -26.98
N LYS A 126 -6.91 -0.60 -27.78
CA LYS A 126 -6.25 0.70 -27.81
C LYS A 126 -6.80 1.58 -26.70
N TRP A 127 -5.90 2.27 -26.01
CA TRP A 127 -6.26 3.19 -24.95
C TRP A 127 -5.19 4.26 -24.82
N GLU A 128 -5.57 5.40 -24.29
CA GLU A 128 -4.70 6.55 -24.11
C GLU A 128 -4.86 7.14 -22.71
N ASN A 129 -3.80 7.79 -22.23
CA ASN A 129 -3.80 8.59 -21.01
C ASN A 129 -3.32 10.01 -21.34
N HIS A 130 -4.15 10.99 -21.06
CA HIS A 130 -3.92 12.40 -21.33
C HIS A 130 -3.71 13.16 -20.03
N TYR A 131 -2.46 13.18 -19.58
CA TYR A 131 -2.06 13.69 -18.26
C TYR A 131 -2.51 15.14 -17.99
N GLU A 132 -2.39 16.01 -18.99
CA GLU A 132 -2.72 17.45 -18.85
C GLU A 132 -4.22 17.75 -18.73
N GLN A 133 -5.11 16.77 -18.98
CA GLN A 133 -6.54 17.04 -19.13
C GLN A 133 -7.31 17.09 -17.81
N GLN A 134 -6.84 16.43 -16.75
CA GLN A 134 -7.46 16.46 -15.42
C GLN A 134 -6.44 16.17 -14.31
N PRO A 135 -6.45 16.91 -13.20
CA PRO A 135 -5.65 16.55 -12.04
C PRO A 135 -6.30 15.40 -11.23
N PRO A 136 -5.52 14.53 -10.55
CA PRO A 136 -4.06 14.52 -10.50
C PRO A 136 -3.36 13.67 -11.57
N TYR A 137 -4.06 12.76 -12.26
CA TYR A 137 -3.41 11.74 -13.10
C TYR A 137 -3.81 11.73 -14.58
N GLY A 138 -4.61 12.71 -15.00
CA GLY A 138 -5.07 12.89 -16.37
C GLY A 138 -6.43 12.29 -16.65
N PHE A 139 -6.79 12.34 -17.92
CA PHE A 139 -7.97 11.69 -18.47
C PHE A 139 -7.57 10.40 -19.20
N THR A 140 -8.23 9.29 -18.90
CA THR A 140 -7.98 8.02 -19.61
C THR A 140 -9.17 7.62 -20.45
N THR A 141 -8.93 6.88 -21.54
CA THR A 141 -9.97 6.23 -22.35
C THR A 141 -11.04 5.55 -21.48
N MET A 142 -10.63 4.90 -20.40
CA MET A 142 -11.52 4.16 -19.50
C MET A 142 -12.57 5.03 -18.80
N ILE A 143 -12.32 6.34 -18.64
CA ILE A 143 -13.30 7.27 -18.03
C ILE A 143 -14.55 7.39 -18.92
N TYR A 144 -14.40 7.50 -20.24
CA TYR A 144 -15.58 7.52 -21.13
C TYR A 144 -16.38 6.21 -21.07
N LEU A 145 -15.71 5.06 -20.98
CA LEU A 145 -16.41 3.79 -20.82
C LEU A 145 -17.13 3.73 -19.47
N ALA A 146 -16.48 4.19 -18.39
CA ALA A 146 -17.08 4.29 -17.06
C ALA A 146 -18.32 5.20 -17.06
N GLU A 147 -18.23 6.38 -17.68
CA GLU A 147 -19.33 7.33 -17.79
C GLU A 147 -20.51 6.74 -18.60
N CYS A 148 -20.24 6.10 -19.74
CA CYS A 148 -21.28 5.46 -20.53
C CYS A 148 -22.03 4.38 -19.74
N VAL A 149 -21.31 3.52 -19.02
CA VAL A 149 -21.92 2.45 -18.21
C VAL A 149 -22.68 3.00 -17.01
N SER A 150 -22.13 4.04 -16.37
CA SER A 150 -22.67 4.55 -15.11
C SER A 150 -23.79 5.56 -15.27
N CYS A 151 -23.88 6.25 -16.40
CA CYS A 151 -24.84 7.33 -16.58
C CYS A 151 -26.31 6.87 -16.49
N VAL A 152 -27.16 7.82 -16.09
CA VAL A 152 -28.61 7.68 -16.05
C VAL A 152 -29.21 8.61 -17.12
N PRO A 153 -29.76 8.06 -18.22
CA PRO A 153 -30.40 8.86 -19.26
C PRO A 153 -31.57 9.68 -18.69
N LEU A 154 -31.55 11.00 -18.93
CA LEU A 154 -32.65 11.91 -18.61
C LEU A 154 -33.48 12.21 -19.87
N ILE A 155 -32.79 12.42 -20.99
CA ILE A 155 -33.35 12.60 -22.34
C ILE A 155 -32.52 11.76 -23.30
N ASP A 156 -33.15 10.83 -24.02
CA ASP A 156 -32.47 9.99 -25.03
C ASP A 156 -33.43 9.50 -26.13
N PRO A 157 -34.08 10.41 -26.90
CA PRO A 157 -35.13 10.05 -27.85
C PRO A 157 -34.63 9.14 -28.98
N LYS A 158 -33.34 9.25 -29.32
CA LYS A 158 -32.67 8.46 -30.37
C LYS A 158 -31.94 7.22 -29.83
N GLN A 159 -32.08 6.89 -28.54
CA GLN A 159 -31.43 5.75 -27.88
C GLN A 159 -29.89 5.74 -28.03
N ILE A 160 -29.28 6.92 -28.08
CA ILE A 160 -27.83 7.11 -28.20
C ILE A 160 -27.15 6.62 -26.92
N LEU A 161 -27.57 7.11 -25.76
CA LEU A 161 -26.98 6.72 -24.47
C LEU A 161 -27.21 5.24 -24.20
N HIS A 162 -28.40 4.72 -24.55
CA HIS A 162 -28.69 3.29 -24.47
C HIS A 162 -27.68 2.45 -25.26
N ARG A 163 -27.41 2.81 -26.52
CA ARG A 163 -26.44 2.10 -27.36
C ARG A 163 -25.00 2.22 -26.86
N LEU A 164 -24.57 3.42 -26.42
CA LEU A 164 -23.22 3.62 -25.86
C LEU A 164 -23.01 2.80 -24.58
N LYS A 165 -24.04 2.74 -23.72
CA LYS A 165 -24.06 1.93 -22.51
C LYS A 165 -23.97 0.43 -22.82
N GLN A 166 -24.72 -0.05 -23.80
CA GLN A 166 -24.62 -1.44 -24.27
C GLN A 166 -23.23 -1.77 -24.82
N ALA A 167 -22.66 -0.88 -25.64
CA ALA A 167 -21.35 -1.08 -26.25
C ALA A 167 -20.19 -1.12 -25.23
N SER A 168 -20.36 -0.48 -24.08
CA SER A 168 -19.38 -0.43 -22.98
C SER A 168 -19.67 -1.40 -21.83
N ALA A 169 -20.81 -2.10 -21.84
CA ALA A 169 -21.31 -2.89 -20.70
C ALA A 169 -20.36 -4.01 -20.25
N THR A 170 -19.60 -4.58 -21.18
CA THR A 170 -18.61 -5.63 -20.89
C THR A 170 -17.20 -5.08 -21.04
N TYR A 171 -16.35 -5.28 -20.03
CA TYR A 171 -14.94 -4.89 -20.08
C TYR A 171 -14.18 -5.68 -21.16
N PRO A 172 -13.62 -5.03 -22.20
CA PRO A 172 -12.93 -5.74 -23.28
C PRO A 172 -11.67 -6.44 -22.80
N GLN A 173 -11.49 -7.71 -23.17
CA GLN A 173 -10.29 -8.48 -22.78
C GLN A 173 -9.01 -7.92 -23.44
N ALA A 174 -9.12 -7.41 -24.67
CA ALA A 174 -8.01 -6.74 -25.34
C ALA A 174 -7.56 -5.48 -24.58
N LEU A 175 -8.52 -4.70 -24.06
CA LEU A 175 -8.25 -3.53 -23.21
C LEU A 175 -7.57 -3.94 -21.91
N LYS A 176 -8.08 -4.99 -21.24
CA LYS A 176 -7.44 -5.51 -20.02
C LYS A 176 -5.98 -5.85 -20.28
N ALA A 177 -5.70 -6.60 -21.34
CA ALA A 177 -4.35 -7.02 -21.69
C ALA A 177 -3.43 -5.81 -21.95
N SER A 178 -3.89 -4.82 -22.72
CA SER A 178 -3.09 -3.66 -23.07
C SER A 178 -2.85 -2.74 -21.87
N VAL A 179 -3.87 -2.46 -21.05
CA VAL A 179 -3.76 -1.64 -19.84
C VAL A 179 -2.81 -2.28 -18.84
N VAL A 180 -2.99 -3.58 -18.52
CA VAL A 180 -2.10 -4.28 -17.58
C VAL A 180 -0.66 -4.25 -18.05
N ASN A 181 -0.40 -4.54 -19.34
CA ASN A 181 0.96 -4.57 -19.86
C ASN A 181 1.62 -3.19 -19.86
N SER A 182 0.92 -2.15 -20.31
CA SER A 182 1.49 -0.80 -20.39
C SER A 182 1.64 -0.15 -19.03
N ALA A 183 0.68 -0.34 -18.13
CA ALA A 183 0.75 0.18 -16.77
C ALA A 183 1.85 -0.49 -15.95
N LEU A 184 1.96 -1.84 -15.97
CA LEU A 184 3.04 -2.52 -15.25
C LEU A 184 4.41 -2.25 -15.86
N TRP A 185 4.52 -2.09 -17.17
CA TRP A 185 5.76 -1.63 -17.79
C TRP A 185 6.15 -0.21 -17.32
N SER A 186 5.20 0.71 -17.26
CA SER A 186 5.44 2.07 -16.76
C SER A 186 5.88 2.05 -15.29
N ALA A 187 5.22 1.24 -14.45
CA ALA A 187 5.59 1.03 -13.05
C ALA A 187 7.02 0.48 -12.94
N GLU A 188 7.32 -0.58 -13.68
CA GLU A 188 8.62 -1.25 -13.65
C GLU A 188 9.75 -0.32 -14.09
N PHE A 189 9.57 0.37 -15.21
CA PHE A 189 10.56 1.31 -15.75
C PHE A 189 10.79 2.47 -14.78
N THR A 190 9.74 3.00 -14.17
CA THR A 190 9.85 4.08 -13.17
C THR A 190 10.62 3.60 -11.94
N LEU A 191 10.29 2.42 -11.41
CA LEU A 191 10.96 1.82 -10.25
C LEU A 191 12.44 1.54 -10.46
N ALA A 192 12.86 1.27 -11.70
CA ALA A 192 14.27 1.08 -12.03
C ALA A 192 15.14 2.31 -11.72
N HIS A 193 14.55 3.50 -11.62
CA HIS A 193 15.24 4.76 -11.36
C HIS A 193 15.15 5.21 -9.89
N ALA A 194 14.13 4.76 -9.14
CA ALA A 194 13.82 5.24 -7.79
C ALA A 194 15.03 5.17 -6.83
N HIS A 195 15.80 4.09 -6.87
CA HIS A 195 17.00 3.93 -6.02
C HIS A 195 18.08 5.00 -6.31
N GLY A 196 18.24 5.39 -7.58
CA GLY A 196 19.19 6.42 -7.97
C GLY A 196 18.86 7.78 -7.34
N PHE A 197 17.58 8.10 -7.23
CA PHE A 197 17.12 9.33 -6.58
C PHE A 197 17.32 9.31 -5.07
N VAL A 198 17.20 8.15 -4.42
CA VAL A 198 17.53 8.02 -2.99
C VAL A 198 19.02 8.32 -2.74
N MET A 199 19.92 7.74 -3.54
CA MET A 199 21.37 7.98 -3.41
C MET A 199 21.74 9.45 -3.62
N GLN A 200 21.00 10.16 -4.45
CA GLN A 200 21.18 11.58 -4.73
C GLN A 200 20.47 12.50 -3.71
N LYS A 201 19.71 11.93 -2.76
CA LYS A 201 18.83 12.66 -1.83
C LYS A 201 17.82 13.56 -2.57
N ASP A 202 17.40 13.14 -3.76
CA ASP A 202 16.44 13.85 -4.61
C ASP A 202 15.02 13.41 -4.28
N MET A 203 14.44 14.05 -3.25
CA MET A 203 13.09 13.73 -2.79
C MET A 203 12.01 14.07 -3.82
N TYR A 204 12.21 15.09 -4.64
CA TYR A 204 11.25 15.49 -5.66
C TYR A 204 11.05 14.37 -6.68
N ASN A 205 12.15 13.88 -7.27
CA ASN A 205 12.08 12.81 -8.27
C ASN A 205 11.75 11.46 -7.65
N LEU A 206 12.14 11.21 -6.39
CA LEU A 206 11.73 10.02 -5.66
C LEU A 206 10.21 9.95 -5.45
N LEU A 207 9.61 11.03 -4.94
CA LEU A 207 8.16 11.10 -4.75
C LEU A 207 7.41 11.04 -6.08
N GLY A 208 7.96 11.65 -7.14
CA GLY A 208 7.46 11.49 -8.50
C GLY A 208 7.48 10.04 -8.98
N CYS A 209 8.52 9.27 -8.64
CA CYS A 209 8.56 7.84 -8.94
C CYS A 209 7.48 7.07 -8.16
N PHE A 210 7.26 7.39 -6.88
CA PHE A 210 6.24 6.71 -6.06
C PHE A 210 4.84 6.97 -6.57
N THR A 211 4.45 8.22 -6.79
CA THR A 211 3.10 8.57 -7.26
C THR A 211 2.83 7.97 -8.65
N ARG A 212 3.79 8.08 -9.58
CA ARG A 212 3.66 7.49 -10.92
C ARG A 212 3.55 5.97 -10.90
N THR A 213 4.35 5.31 -10.07
CA THR A 213 4.31 3.85 -9.92
C THR A 213 2.99 3.42 -9.32
N LEU A 214 2.56 4.04 -8.22
CA LEU A 214 1.29 3.73 -7.56
C LEU A 214 0.10 3.95 -8.49
N LYS A 215 0.05 5.08 -9.23
CA LYS A 215 -0.95 5.32 -10.28
C LYS A 215 -1.03 4.16 -11.27
N SER A 216 0.12 3.72 -11.75
CA SER A 216 0.20 2.63 -12.74
C SER A 216 -0.22 1.28 -12.14
N LEU A 217 0.12 1.00 -10.88
CA LEU A 217 -0.33 -0.21 -10.18
C LEU A 217 -1.85 -0.22 -9.97
N ILE A 218 -2.43 0.91 -9.56
CA ILE A 218 -3.87 1.07 -9.37
C ILE A 218 -4.63 0.89 -10.70
N GLU A 219 -4.11 1.45 -11.79
CA GLU A 219 -4.67 1.28 -13.14
C GLU A 219 -4.64 -0.19 -13.60
N ALA A 220 -3.54 -0.89 -13.36
CA ALA A 220 -3.44 -2.33 -13.62
C ALA A 220 -4.45 -3.14 -12.78
N LEU A 221 -4.64 -2.79 -11.51
CA LEU A 221 -5.58 -3.48 -10.62
C LEU A 221 -7.04 -3.28 -11.05
N PHE A 222 -7.42 -2.08 -11.52
CA PHE A 222 -8.74 -1.84 -12.11
C PHE A 222 -8.98 -2.74 -13.33
N ALA A 223 -8.01 -2.79 -14.25
CA ALA A 223 -8.10 -3.65 -15.43
C ALA A 223 -8.13 -5.14 -15.09
N LEU A 224 -7.35 -5.59 -14.11
CA LEU A 224 -7.38 -6.97 -13.62
C LEU A 224 -8.80 -7.32 -13.15
N ASN A 225 -9.40 -6.46 -12.32
CA ASN A 225 -10.74 -6.64 -11.76
C ASN A 225 -11.90 -6.33 -12.73
N LEU A 226 -11.63 -5.97 -13.99
CA LEU A 226 -12.65 -5.63 -14.99
C LEU A 226 -13.54 -4.46 -14.59
N ILE A 227 -12.97 -3.49 -13.86
CA ILE A 227 -13.68 -2.31 -13.37
C ILE A 227 -13.14 -1.10 -14.12
N TYR A 228 -14.02 -0.30 -14.72
CA TYR A 228 -13.61 1.00 -15.27
C TYR A 228 -13.45 2.03 -14.14
N PRO A 229 -12.28 2.68 -14.01
CA PRO A 229 -12.15 3.82 -13.11
C PRO A 229 -12.93 5.01 -13.67
N ILE A 230 -13.84 5.57 -12.86
CA ILE A 230 -14.58 6.79 -13.21
C ILE A 230 -13.80 8.06 -12.86
N SER A 231 -13.00 8.00 -11.81
CA SER A 231 -12.09 9.05 -11.36
C SER A 231 -11.09 8.47 -10.37
N ASP A 232 -10.09 9.27 -9.99
CA ASP A 232 -9.10 8.89 -8.98
C ASP A 232 -9.65 8.95 -7.55
N LYS A 233 -10.85 9.53 -7.36
CA LYS A 233 -11.47 9.71 -6.05
C LYS A 233 -11.84 8.35 -5.45
N TYR A 234 -11.31 8.06 -4.26
CA TYR A 234 -11.52 6.80 -3.56
C TYR A 234 -11.06 5.57 -4.36
N ALA A 235 -10.19 5.73 -5.37
CA ALA A 235 -9.76 4.64 -6.25
C ALA A 235 -9.18 3.45 -5.47
N VAL A 236 -8.30 3.72 -4.50
CA VAL A 236 -7.69 2.70 -3.64
C VAL A 236 -8.75 2.00 -2.79
N GLN A 237 -9.65 2.76 -2.14
CA GLN A 237 -10.73 2.21 -1.32
C GLN A 237 -11.70 1.33 -2.12
N LEU A 238 -12.01 1.71 -3.36
CA LEU A 238 -12.83 0.91 -4.26
C LEU A 238 -12.16 -0.43 -4.59
N LEU A 239 -10.85 -0.40 -4.84
CA LEU A 239 -10.07 -1.61 -5.10
C LEU A 239 -9.89 -2.46 -3.84
N SER A 240 -9.80 -1.89 -2.65
CA SER A 240 -9.68 -2.65 -1.39
C SER A 240 -10.83 -3.66 -1.18
N ASN A 241 -11.97 -3.47 -1.85
CA ASN A 241 -13.12 -4.38 -1.82
C ASN A 241 -13.20 -5.32 -3.06
N ALA A 242 -12.25 -5.25 -3.98
CA ALA A 242 -12.22 -6.04 -5.20
C ALA A 242 -11.53 -7.40 -4.98
N ALA A 243 -11.72 -8.33 -5.92
CA ALA A 243 -11.27 -9.72 -5.76
C ALA A 243 -9.76 -9.92 -5.96
N MET A 244 -9.18 -9.21 -6.94
CA MET A 244 -7.77 -9.36 -7.31
C MET A 244 -6.98 -8.14 -6.87
N VAL A 245 -6.67 -8.08 -5.58
CA VAL A 245 -5.86 -7.01 -4.98
C VAL A 245 -4.85 -7.56 -3.97
N PRO A 246 -3.69 -6.90 -3.79
CA PRO A 246 -2.79 -7.17 -2.69
C PRO A 246 -3.50 -7.04 -1.34
N VAL A 247 -3.15 -7.90 -0.38
CA VAL A 247 -3.65 -7.81 0.99
C VAL A 247 -3.23 -6.47 1.61
N ASN A 248 -4.15 -5.78 2.28
CA ASN A 248 -3.94 -4.49 2.93
C ASN A 248 -3.41 -3.41 1.95
N LEU A 249 -4.00 -3.33 0.76
CA LEU A 249 -3.56 -2.41 -0.31
C LEU A 249 -3.52 -0.96 0.17
N GLU A 250 -4.57 -0.50 0.86
CA GLU A 250 -4.68 0.90 1.29
C GLU A 250 -3.60 1.25 2.32
N GLU A 251 -3.38 0.39 3.32
CA GLU A 251 -2.32 0.61 4.31
C GLU A 251 -0.94 0.62 3.66
N LYS A 252 -0.68 -0.26 2.68
CA LYS A 252 0.59 -0.29 1.93
C LYS A 252 0.80 0.99 1.14
N VAL A 253 -0.23 1.48 0.43
CA VAL A 253 -0.18 2.71 -0.34
C VAL A 253 0.12 3.90 0.56
N ASN A 254 -0.59 4.02 1.68
CA ASN A 254 -0.37 5.12 2.64
C ASN A 254 1.04 5.08 3.23
N ALA A 255 1.51 3.90 3.66
CA ALA A 255 2.85 3.74 4.19
C ALA A 255 3.96 4.03 3.17
N ILE A 256 3.73 3.80 1.88
CA ILE A 256 4.68 4.15 0.80
C ILE A 256 4.74 5.67 0.60
N LEU A 257 3.62 6.37 0.72
CA LEU A 257 3.52 7.82 0.52
C LEU A 257 3.99 8.64 1.74
N GLU A 258 3.96 8.05 2.94
CA GLU A 258 4.58 8.62 4.14
C GLU A 258 6.11 8.48 4.07
N VAL A 259 6.76 9.39 3.35
CA VAL A 259 8.22 9.35 3.15
C VAL A 259 8.93 10.33 4.06
N GLU A 260 9.63 9.78 5.04
CA GLU A 260 10.69 10.48 5.76
C GLU A 260 12.02 10.31 5.02
N PRO A 261 12.86 11.35 4.84
CA PRO A 261 14.13 11.22 4.12
C PRO A 261 15.04 10.11 4.66
N THR A 262 14.97 9.82 5.96
CA THR A 262 15.72 8.75 6.63
C THR A 262 15.17 7.35 6.35
N LEU A 263 13.94 7.25 5.84
CA LEU A 263 13.23 6.00 5.52
C LEU A 263 13.03 5.79 4.02
N ALA A 264 13.48 6.72 3.16
CA ALA A 264 13.29 6.71 1.71
C ALA A 264 13.64 5.36 1.04
N GLU A 265 14.72 4.70 1.48
CA GLU A 265 15.11 3.38 0.96
C GLU A 265 14.09 2.28 1.32
N LYS A 266 13.56 2.30 2.54
CA LYS A 266 12.50 1.38 2.98
C LYS A 266 11.26 1.55 2.11
N ASN A 267 10.86 2.79 1.81
CA ASN A 267 9.71 3.05 0.94
C ASN A 267 9.94 2.52 -0.49
N VAL A 268 11.17 2.62 -1.03
CA VAL A 268 11.55 2.00 -2.31
C VAL A 268 11.39 0.48 -2.29
N VAL A 269 11.79 -0.18 -1.20
CA VAL A 269 11.59 -1.63 -1.03
C VAL A 269 10.10 -1.97 -0.96
N SER A 270 9.33 -1.23 -0.17
CA SER A 270 7.88 -1.43 -0.03
C SER A 270 7.14 -1.35 -1.37
N ILE A 271 7.45 -0.35 -2.20
CA ILE A 271 6.78 -0.19 -3.50
C ILE A 271 7.23 -1.26 -4.52
N LYS A 272 8.48 -1.75 -4.44
CA LYS A 272 8.94 -2.90 -5.25
C LYS A 272 8.21 -4.19 -4.85
N ASN A 273 7.99 -4.40 -3.55
CA ASN A 273 7.21 -5.54 -3.06
C ASN A 273 5.76 -5.46 -3.53
N LEU A 274 5.13 -4.29 -3.42
CA LEU A 274 3.78 -4.08 -3.93
C LEU A 274 3.69 -4.32 -5.44
N PHE A 275 4.68 -3.85 -6.22
CA PHE A 275 4.77 -4.16 -7.64
C PHE A 275 4.83 -5.66 -7.90
N ALA A 276 5.67 -6.41 -7.17
CA ALA A 276 5.78 -7.86 -7.33
C ALA A 276 4.48 -8.59 -6.99
N GLU A 277 3.76 -8.15 -5.94
CA GLU A 277 2.43 -8.68 -5.60
C GLU A 277 1.41 -8.46 -6.74
N VAL A 278 1.37 -7.26 -7.33
CA VAL A 278 0.48 -6.97 -8.47
C VAL A 278 0.88 -7.79 -9.71
N VAL A 279 2.17 -7.95 -9.98
CA VAL A 279 2.66 -8.82 -11.08
C VAL A 279 2.19 -10.27 -10.87
N ALA A 280 2.26 -10.79 -9.65
CA ALA A 280 1.78 -12.14 -9.35
C ALA A 280 0.28 -12.32 -9.66
N LEU A 281 -0.54 -11.30 -9.38
CA LEU A 281 -1.97 -11.29 -9.71
C LEU A 281 -2.26 -11.31 -11.22
N THR A 282 -1.29 -10.96 -12.07
CA THR A 282 -1.48 -11.01 -13.53
C THR A 282 -1.52 -12.44 -14.08
N ASN A 283 -1.06 -13.42 -13.29
CA ASN A 283 -0.99 -14.82 -13.68
C ASN A 283 -0.32 -15.05 -15.05
N GLY A 284 0.78 -14.34 -15.29
CA GLY A 284 1.58 -14.43 -16.53
C GLY A 284 1.16 -13.48 -17.65
N LEU A 285 0.15 -12.63 -17.44
CA LEU A 285 -0.22 -11.61 -18.43
C LEU A 285 0.86 -10.50 -18.56
N TYR A 286 1.66 -10.29 -17.52
CA TYR A 286 2.84 -9.43 -17.55
C TYR A 286 4.09 -10.19 -17.11
N HIS A 287 5.20 -9.96 -17.81
CA HIS A 287 6.51 -10.49 -17.46
C HIS A 287 7.50 -9.35 -17.24
N PRO A 288 7.98 -9.14 -15.99
CA PRO A 288 9.00 -8.13 -15.69
C PRO A 288 10.23 -8.29 -16.58
N LYS A 289 10.71 -7.17 -17.12
CA LYS A 289 11.90 -7.11 -17.99
C LYS A 289 13.18 -6.79 -17.22
N PHE A 290 13.06 -6.10 -16.09
CA PHE A 290 14.14 -5.68 -15.25
C PHE A 290 14.25 -6.63 -14.06
N ASN A 291 15.45 -7.20 -13.89
CA ASN A 291 15.75 -7.89 -12.65
C ASN A 291 16.10 -6.86 -11.57
N PHE A 292 15.14 -6.56 -10.69
CA PHE A 292 15.41 -5.74 -9.51
C PHE A 292 16.40 -6.41 -8.54
N LYS A 293 16.61 -7.74 -8.66
CA LYS A 293 17.58 -8.53 -7.89
C LYS A 293 19.04 -8.34 -8.36
N GLY A 294 19.45 -7.11 -8.69
CA GLY A 294 20.78 -6.90 -9.29
C GLY A 294 21.34 -5.49 -9.26
N LYS A 295 20.53 -4.46 -9.02
CA LYS A 295 21.00 -3.06 -8.85
C LYS A 295 20.92 -2.53 -7.41
N THR A 296 20.38 -3.34 -6.51
CA THR A 296 20.38 -3.08 -5.05
C THR A 296 21.02 -4.22 -4.25
N GLU A 297 21.40 -5.33 -4.91
CA GLU A 297 21.83 -6.55 -4.20
C GLU A 297 23.35 -6.67 -3.98
N SER A 298 24.18 -5.79 -4.57
CA SER A 298 25.64 -5.89 -4.38
C SER A 298 26.20 -5.06 -3.21
N SER A 299 25.36 -4.46 -2.36
CA SER A 299 25.87 -3.85 -1.11
C SER A 299 24.87 -3.77 0.05
N TYR A 300 23.55 -3.90 -0.15
CA TYR A 300 22.60 -3.91 0.97
C TYR A 300 21.36 -4.76 0.65
N GLN A 301 21.40 -6.05 1.00
CA GLN A 301 20.17 -6.82 1.23
C GLN A 301 19.49 -6.21 2.47
N MET A 302 18.45 -5.39 2.26
CA MET A 302 17.63 -4.91 3.37
C MET A 302 16.79 -6.08 3.91
N TYR A 303 17.25 -6.64 5.02
CA TYR A 303 16.62 -7.72 5.77
C TYR A 303 15.23 -7.32 6.29
N GLN A 304 14.20 -8.07 5.90
CA GLN A 304 12.89 -8.04 6.56
C GLN A 304 12.64 -9.42 7.16
N PRO A 305 12.68 -9.56 8.50
CA PRO A 305 12.31 -10.81 9.13
C PRO A 305 10.86 -11.18 8.80
N ASN A 306 10.62 -12.41 8.34
CA ASN A 306 9.29 -13.02 8.29
C ASN A 306 9.28 -14.25 9.18
N PHE A 307 8.70 -14.12 10.37
CA PHE A 307 8.62 -15.18 11.37
C PHE A 307 7.24 -15.85 11.42
N LEU A 308 6.37 -15.63 10.42
CA LEU A 308 5.11 -16.37 10.31
C LEU A 308 5.34 -17.88 10.22
N SER A 309 6.42 -18.28 9.55
CA SER A 309 6.96 -19.64 9.66
C SER A 309 8.08 -19.62 10.69
N PHE A 310 7.80 -20.10 11.92
CA PHE A 310 8.79 -20.11 12.99
C PHE A 310 9.95 -21.07 12.65
N PRO A 311 11.22 -20.61 12.64
CA PRO A 311 12.36 -21.46 12.31
C PRO A 311 12.80 -22.26 13.54
N VAL A 312 12.55 -23.56 13.51
CA VAL A 312 13.14 -24.51 14.47
C VAL A 312 14.59 -24.74 14.08
N LEU A 313 15.52 -24.52 15.00
CA LEU A 313 16.94 -24.72 14.77
C LEU A 313 17.43 -25.92 15.57
N GLU A 314 18.23 -26.78 14.94
CA GLU A 314 18.82 -27.95 15.59
C GLU A 314 20.33 -27.77 15.69
N THR A 315 20.89 -28.34 16.77
CA THR A 315 22.31 -28.55 17.00
C THR A 315 22.56 -30.04 17.22
N ASP A 316 23.80 -30.44 17.47
CA ASP A 316 24.14 -31.84 17.72
C ASP A 316 23.42 -32.42 18.95
N SER A 317 23.11 -31.59 19.97
CA SER A 317 22.52 -32.05 21.23
C SER A 317 21.25 -31.33 21.69
N LEU A 318 20.84 -30.27 20.98
CA LEU A 318 19.75 -29.37 21.39
C LEU A 318 18.80 -29.06 20.22
N VAL A 319 17.61 -28.62 20.59
CA VAL A 319 16.63 -28.02 19.69
C VAL A 319 16.22 -26.64 20.23
N LEU A 320 16.20 -25.67 19.32
CA LEU A 320 15.72 -24.30 19.53
C LEU A 320 14.34 -24.21 18.89
N ARG A 321 13.31 -24.25 19.73
CA ARG A 321 11.90 -24.35 19.33
C ARG A 321 11.12 -23.11 19.76
N ARG A 322 9.87 -23.01 19.28
CA ARG A 322 8.94 -21.99 19.74
C ARG A 322 8.61 -22.22 21.23
N LEU A 323 8.47 -21.13 21.96
CA LEU A 323 8.01 -21.14 23.34
C LEU A 323 6.55 -21.60 23.39
N SER A 324 6.19 -22.39 24.39
CA SER A 324 4.85 -22.93 24.59
C SER A 324 4.36 -22.63 26.00
N LEU A 325 3.03 -22.68 26.22
CA LEU A 325 2.47 -22.48 27.56
C LEU A 325 2.93 -23.52 28.59
N ASN A 326 3.40 -24.69 28.13
CA ASN A 326 3.96 -25.72 29.01
C ASN A 326 5.33 -25.31 29.59
N ASP A 327 5.97 -24.28 29.05
CA ASP A 327 7.25 -23.76 29.54
C ASP A 327 7.07 -22.73 30.68
N ALA A 328 5.83 -22.47 31.13
CA ALA A 328 5.53 -21.40 32.09
C ALA A 328 6.25 -21.56 33.44
N GLU A 329 6.37 -22.79 33.94
CA GLU A 329 7.05 -23.08 35.21
C GLU A 329 8.56 -22.77 35.10
N GLU A 330 9.22 -23.25 34.05
CA GLU A 330 10.63 -22.99 33.83
C GLU A 330 10.90 -21.52 33.47
N ILE A 331 9.99 -20.84 32.75
CA ILE A 331 10.09 -19.40 32.51
C ILE A 331 9.94 -18.62 33.82
N TYR A 332 9.05 -19.04 34.72
CA TYR A 332 8.96 -18.45 36.05
C TYR A 332 10.27 -18.64 36.84
N GLN A 333 10.85 -19.84 36.84
CA GLN A 333 12.14 -20.11 37.48
C GLN A 333 13.28 -19.26 36.89
N LEU A 334 13.33 -19.14 35.56
CA LEU A 334 14.31 -18.33 34.85
C LEU A 334 14.16 -16.84 35.21
N ARG A 335 12.92 -16.36 35.33
CA ARG A 335 12.62 -14.94 35.42
C ARG A 335 12.39 -14.40 36.83
N SER A 336 12.26 -15.24 37.84
CA SER A 336 12.01 -14.83 39.24
C SER A 336 13.29 -14.47 40.02
N ASN A 337 14.48 -14.86 39.55
CA ASN A 337 15.73 -14.55 40.23
C ASN A 337 16.05 -13.04 40.15
N VAL A 338 16.07 -12.36 41.30
CA VAL A 338 16.28 -10.91 41.44
C VAL A 338 17.67 -10.49 40.99
N GLU A 339 18.70 -11.27 41.30
CA GLU A 339 20.09 -10.96 40.94
C GLU A 339 20.27 -11.01 39.42
N VAL A 340 19.71 -12.04 38.76
CA VAL A 340 19.78 -12.16 37.30
C VAL A 340 18.94 -11.09 36.61
N ALA A 341 17.79 -10.74 37.18
CA ALA A 341 16.95 -9.67 36.67
C ALA A 341 17.66 -8.30 36.71
N ALA A 342 18.41 -8.02 37.78
CA ALA A 342 19.20 -6.79 37.93
C ALA A 342 20.26 -6.64 36.83
N LEU A 343 20.88 -7.72 36.37
CA LEU A 343 21.88 -7.70 35.29
C LEU A 343 21.33 -7.22 33.94
N THR A 344 20.01 -7.23 33.75
CA THR A 344 19.36 -6.80 32.49
C THR A 344 18.39 -5.63 32.68
N GLY A 345 18.22 -5.16 33.92
CA GLY A 345 17.31 -4.07 34.28
C GLY A 345 15.84 -4.45 34.19
N ARG A 346 15.51 -5.75 34.19
CA ARG A 346 14.13 -6.25 34.10
C ARG A 346 13.51 -6.39 35.48
N THR A 347 12.18 -6.25 35.56
CA THR A 347 11.43 -6.64 36.77
C THR A 347 11.35 -8.17 36.86
N PRO A 348 11.70 -8.79 38.01
CA PRO A 348 11.54 -10.23 38.21
C PRO A 348 10.05 -10.63 38.18
N CYS A 349 9.76 -11.82 37.66
CA CYS A 349 8.42 -12.38 37.73
C CYS A 349 8.10 -12.81 39.17
N VAL A 350 6.92 -12.46 39.68
CA VAL A 350 6.52 -12.81 41.06
C VAL A 350 5.62 -14.05 41.15
N ASN A 351 4.99 -14.46 40.05
CA ASN A 351 4.16 -15.66 39.97
C ASN A 351 4.15 -16.27 38.55
N ILE A 352 3.51 -17.44 38.43
CA ILE A 352 3.39 -18.17 37.16
C ILE A 352 2.47 -17.48 36.13
N ASP A 353 1.48 -16.70 36.57
CA ASP A 353 0.57 -15.97 35.67
C ASP A 353 1.33 -14.87 34.89
N GLU A 354 2.32 -14.22 35.53
CA GLU A 354 3.21 -13.28 34.85
C GLU A 354 4.13 -13.97 33.83
N ALA A 355 4.53 -15.21 34.11
CA ALA A 355 5.27 -16.03 33.14
C ALA A 355 4.40 -16.37 31.92
N ILE A 356 3.14 -16.77 32.14
CA ILE A 356 2.17 -17.01 31.05
C ILE A 356 1.93 -15.74 30.23
N ALA A 357 1.73 -14.59 30.89
CA ALA A 357 1.57 -13.31 30.21
C ALA A 357 2.81 -12.93 29.39
N TYR A 358 4.02 -13.22 29.90
CA TYR A 358 5.26 -13.02 29.17
C TYR A 358 5.35 -13.92 27.92
N ILE A 359 4.97 -15.19 28.02
CA ILE A 359 4.92 -16.10 26.85
C ILE A 359 3.98 -15.52 25.79
N GLY A 360 2.78 -15.07 26.17
CA GLY A 360 1.83 -14.44 25.25
C GLY A 360 2.37 -13.15 24.62
N LYS A 361 3.11 -12.33 25.38
CA LYS A 361 3.77 -11.13 24.87
C LYS A 361 4.82 -11.49 23.81
N ILE A 362 5.69 -12.47 24.09
CA ILE A 362 6.70 -12.92 23.14
C ILE A 362 6.06 -13.46 21.87
N ASP A 363 5.00 -14.25 22.00
CA ASP A 363 4.27 -14.79 20.86
C ASP A 363 3.67 -13.67 19.99
N SER A 364 3.11 -12.62 20.61
CA SER A 364 2.62 -11.43 19.90
C SER A 364 3.75 -10.69 19.16
N MET A 365 4.92 -10.54 19.78
CA MET A 365 6.07 -9.89 19.16
C MET A 365 6.60 -10.68 17.96
N ILE A 366 6.61 -12.02 18.02
CA ILE A 366 6.98 -12.88 16.89
C ILE A 366 6.01 -12.68 15.72
N HIS A 367 4.69 -12.69 15.97
CA HIS A 367 3.69 -12.47 14.92
C HIS A 367 3.80 -11.09 14.25
N LYS A 368 4.31 -10.09 14.97
CA LYS A 368 4.55 -8.73 14.46
C LYS A 368 5.94 -8.55 13.83
N ASN A 369 6.74 -9.61 13.75
CA ASN A 369 8.15 -9.58 13.30
C ASN A 369 9.05 -8.64 14.13
N GLU A 370 8.73 -8.42 15.41
CA GLU A 370 9.48 -7.55 16.32
C GLU A 370 10.64 -8.27 17.02
N CYS A 371 10.55 -9.60 17.16
CA CYS A 371 11.62 -10.44 17.66
C CYS A 371 11.51 -11.87 17.11
N ILE A 372 12.56 -12.66 17.30
CA ILE A 372 12.48 -14.10 17.31
C ILE A 372 13.04 -14.62 18.64
N PHE A 373 12.33 -15.56 19.26
CA PHE A 373 12.61 -16.03 20.60
C PHE A 373 12.50 -17.57 20.65
N TRP A 374 13.60 -18.21 21.01
CA TRP A 374 13.73 -19.66 21.07
C TRP A 374 13.75 -20.16 22.52
N ALA A 375 12.92 -21.15 22.78
CA ALA A 375 13.10 -22.09 23.89
C ALA A 375 14.18 -23.10 23.51
N VAL A 376 15.15 -23.30 24.39
CA VAL A 376 16.20 -24.31 24.24
C VAL A 376 15.80 -25.55 25.03
N SER A 377 15.80 -26.72 24.39
CA SER A 377 15.60 -28.02 25.04
C SER A 377 16.53 -29.08 24.43
N HIS A 378 16.65 -30.24 25.09
CA HIS A 378 17.34 -31.38 24.47
C HIS A 378 16.45 -32.00 23.38
N GLN A 379 17.04 -32.70 22.41
CA GLN A 379 16.29 -33.36 21.35
C GLN A 379 15.32 -34.42 21.89
N GLU A 380 15.74 -35.19 22.90
CA GLU A 380 14.95 -36.28 23.49
C GLU A 380 14.10 -35.85 24.69
N ASN A 381 14.32 -34.63 25.22
CA ASN A 381 13.59 -34.12 26.38
C ASN A 381 13.14 -32.68 26.12
N PRO A 382 11.82 -32.43 25.97
CA PRO A 382 11.30 -31.13 25.63
C PRO A 382 11.36 -30.12 26.79
N ALA A 383 11.77 -30.51 28.00
CA ALA A 383 11.88 -29.60 29.14
C ALA A 383 12.81 -28.41 28.82
N LEU A 384 12.37 -27.20 29.20
CA LEU A 384 13.09 -25.97 28.95
C LEU A 384 14.42 -25.96 29.74
N ILE A 385 15.51 -25.68 29.03
CA ILE A 385 16.86 -25.52 29.57
C ILE A 385 17.21 -24.04 29.72
N GLY A 386 16.73 -23.22 28.79
CA GLY A 386 16.91 -21.79 28.76
C GLY A 386 16.32 -21.19 27.50
N VAL A 387 16.69 -19.94 27.21
CA VAL A 387 16.14 -19.16 26.11
C VAL A 387 17.23 -18.36 25.40
N ALA A 388 17.01 -18.09 24.13
CA ALA A 388 17.81 -17.16 23.36
C ALA A 388 16.94 -16.41 22.34
N CYS A 389 17.30 -15.19 22.00
CA CYS A 389 16.50 -14.36 21.10
C CYS A 389 17.36 -13.44 20.23
N LEU A 390 16.76 -13.02 19.13
CA LEU A 390 17.20 -11.88 18.33
C LEU A 390 16.08 -10.85 18.33
N TRP A 391 16.40 -9.62 18.72
CA TRP A 391 15.42 -8.55 18.91
C TRP A 391 16.05 -7.18 18.65
N ASN A 392 15.27 -6.10 18.85
CA ASN A 392 15.74 -4.73 18.66
C ASN A 392 16.41 -4.50 17.29
N PHE A 393 15.78 -5.02 16.23
CA PHE A 393 16.28 -4.92 14.86
C PHE A 393 16.47 -3.46 14.44
N ASP A 394 17.66 -3.13 13.92
CA ASP A 394 17.91 -1.91 13.15
C ASP A 394 18.13 -2.31 11.70
N ILE A 395 17.02 -2.41 10.96
CA ILE A 395 17.00 -2.81 9.56
C ILE A 395 17.89 -1.89 8.71
N THR A 396 17.96 -0.59 9.06
CA THR A 396 18.73 0.40 8.29
C THR A 396 20.23 0.20 8.41
N LYS A 397 20.69 -0.25 9.59
CA LYS A 397 22.11 -0.51 9.85
C LYS A 397 22.47 -1.99 9.70
N GLY A 398 21.51 -2.84 9.33
CA GLY A 398 21.69 -4.28 9.26
C GLY A 398 22.10 -4.88 10.61
N THR A 399 21.62 -4.33 11.73
CA THR A 399 22.00 -4.80 13.07
C THR A 399 20.85 -5.44 13.83
N VAL A 400 21.21 -6.35 14.73
CA VAL A 400 20.27 -7.01 15.64
C VAL A 400 20.90 -7.21 17.00
N GLU A 401 20.08 -7.22 18.04
CA GLU A 401 20.51 -7.53 19.39
C GLU A 401 20.28 -9.01 19.71
N ILE A 402 21.29 -9.67 20.28
CA ILE A 402 21.18 -11.04 20.82
C ILE A 402 21.00 -11.01 22.33
N GLY A 403 20.00 -11.75 22.82
CA GLY A 403 19.75 -11.99 24.24
C GLY A 403 19.75 -13.48 24.54
N TYR A 404 20.21 -13.88 25.71
CA TYR A 404 20.23 -15.29 26.10
C TYR A 404 20.30 -15.50 27.62
N GLU A 405 19.73 -16.61 28.08
CA GLU A 405 19.67 -16.97 29.50
C GLU A 405 19.52 -18.49 29.66
N LEU A 406 20.11 -19.06 30.72
CA LEU A 406 19.98 -20.48 31.07
C LEU A 406 19.51 -20.61 32.51
N LEU A 407 18.69 -21.63 32.79
CA LEU A 407 18.43 -22.03 34.17
C LEU A 407 19.75 -22.39 34.85
N GLU A 408 19.87 -22.05 36.13
CA GLU A 408 21.10 -22.17 36.91
C GLU A 408 21.76 -23.55 36.80
N LYS A 409 20.97 -24.63 36.89
CA LYS A 409 21.42 -26.03 36.79
C LYS A 409 22.08 -26.41 35.45
N PHE A 410 21.93 -25.58 34.42
CA PHE A 410 22.51 -25.81 33.08
C PHE A 410 23.66 -24.84 32.74
N GLN A 411 23.97 -23.89 33.63
CA GLN A 411 25.09 -22.97 33.44
C GLN A 411 26.44 -23.69 33.60
N GLY A 412 27.51 -23.12 33.01
CA GLY A 412 28.88 -23.66 33.10
C GLY A 412 29.15 -24.93 32.27
N LYS A 413 28.16 -25.47 31.56
CA LYS A 413 28.26 -26.72 30.79
C LYS A 413 28.55 -26.55 29.30
N GLY A 414 28.80 -25.31 28.85
CA GLY A 414 29.06 -25.00 27.43
C GLY A 414 27.81 -24.88 26.54
N ILE A 415 26.62 -25.22 27.05
CA ILE A 415 25.33 -25.22 26.32
C ILE A 415 25.07 -23.91 25.55
N MET A 416 25.21 -22.75 26.21
CA MET A 416 24.91 -21.47 25.56
C MET A 416 25.89 -21.14 24.42
N GLY A 417 27.11 -21.69 24.45
CA GLY A 417 28.05 -21.54 23.34
C GLY A 417 27.56 -22.25 22.08
N GLU A 418 27.06 -23.47 22.22
CA GLU A 418 26.46 -24.25 21.13
C GLU A 418 25.22 -23.55 20.56
N VAL A 419 24.34 -23.05 21.43
CA VAL A 419 23.14 -22.28 21.07
C VAL A 419 23.49 -21.03 20.27
N ILE A 420 24.42 -20.20 20.77
CA ILE A 420 24.79 -18.95 20.09
C ILE A 420 25.43 -19.27 18.74
N VAL A 421 26.35 -20.23 18.64
CA VAL A 421 26.95 -20.62 17.34
C VAL A 421 25.87 -20.94 16.30
N ARG A 422 24.82 -21.68 16.71
CA ARG A 422 23.71 -22.01 15.82
C ARG A 422 22.87 -20.79 15.42
N ILE A 423 22.64 -19.87 16.35
CA ILE A 423 21.92 -18.60 16.11
C ILE A 423 22.73 -17.67 15.20
N LEU A 424 24.05 -17.56 15.40
CA LEU A 424 24.93 -16.77 14.54
C LEU A 424 24.85 -17.25 13.09
N LYS A 425 24.91 -18.57 12.88
CA LYS A 425 24.73 -19.17 11.55
C LYS A 425 23.37 -18.78 10.93
N TYR A 426 22.29 -18.86 11.70
CA TYR A 426 20.97 -18.44 11.23
C TYR A 426 20.92 -16.94 10.91
N ALA A 427 21.47 -16.10 11.78
CA ALA A 427 21.47 -14.65 11.65
C ALA A 427 22.30 -14.16 10.45
N PHE A 428 23.44 -14.78 10.15
CA PHE A 428 24.28 -14.40 9.02
C PHE A 428 23.86 -15.06 7.71
N ASP A 429 23.58 -16.36 7.71
CA ASP A 429 23.36 -17.12 6.47
C ASP A 429 21.91 -17.02 5.98
N VAL A 430 20.95 -16.96 6.91
CA VAL A 430 19.51 -16.98 6.58
C VAL A 430 18.91 -15.58 6.69
N MET A 431 19.21 -14.87 7.77
CA MET A 431 18.71 -13.51 7.96
C MET A 431 19.55 -12.46 7.20
N GLY A 432 20.83 -12.71 6.91
CA GLY A 432 21.66 -11.73 6.21
C GLY A 432 21.92 -10.47 7.03
N VAL A 433 21.98 -10.59 8.36
CA VAL A 433 22.37 -9.49 9.26
C VAL A 433 23.85 -9.17 9.07
N GLU A 434 24.23 -7.90 9.18
CA GLU A 434 25.63 -7.46 9.04
C GLU A 434 26.36 -7.42 10.39
N ILE A 435 25.69 -7.00 11.47
CA ILE A 435 26.28 -6.90 12.81
C ILE A 435 25.32 -7.43 13.87
N ILE A 436 25.80 -8.35 14.70
CA ILE A 436 25.08 -8.82 15.89
C ILE A 436 25.66 -8.13 17.12
N ILE A 437 24.78 -7.53 17.92
CA ILE A 437 25.14 -6.73 19.10
C ILE A 437 24.70 -7.48 20.35
N ALA A 438 25.54 -7.49 21.38
CA ALA A 438 25.22 -8.00 22.70
C ALA A 438 25.53 -6.93 23.76
N PHE A 439 24.63 -6.79 24.73
CA PHE A 439 24.78 -5.90 25.88
C PHE A 439 24.89 -6.71 27.18
N PRO A 440 26.06 -7.31 27.50
CA PRO A 440 26.25 -7.96 28.79
C PRO A 440 26.51 -6.93 29.90
N SER A 441 25.93 -7.14 31.08
CA SER A 441 26.35 -6.41 32.28
C SER A 441 27.83 -6.68 32.56
N GLY A 442 28.60 -5.64 32.89
CA GLY A 442 29.99 -5.77 33.31
C GLY A 442 30.16 -6.63 34.58
N GLU A 443 29.09 -6.78 35.36
CA GLU A 443 29.04 -7.65 36.54
C GLU A 443 28.73 -9.12 36.19
N ASN A 444 28.56 -9.46 34.91
CA ASN A 444 28.38 -10.83 34.43
C ASN A 444 29.64 -11.34 33.69
N PRO A 445 30.69 -11.77 34.41
CA PRO A 445 31.94 -12.20 33.80
C PRO A 445 31.79 -13.48 32.95
N SER A 446 30.78 -14.30 33.21
CA SER A 446 30.49 -15.51 32.43
C SER A 446 29.99 -15.17 31.02
N SER A 447 29.06 -14.22 30.90
CA SER A 447 28.57 -13.73 29.61
C SER A 447 29.69 -13.03 28.81
N VAL A 448 30.47 -12.17 29.47
CA VAL A 448 31.62 -11.50 28.84
C VAL A 448 32.66 -12.50 28.31
N ARG A 449 33.02 -13.53 29.08
CA ARG A 449 33.95 -14.57 28.61
C ARG A 449 33.38 -15.36 27.44
N LEU A 450 32.09 -15.66 27.45
CA LEU A 450 31.43 -16.38 26.37
C LEU A 450 31.47 -15.59 25.07
N LEU A 451 31.09 -14.30 25.10
CA LEU A 451 31.12 -13.41 23.93
C LEU A 451 32.53 -13.32 23.34
N LYS A 452 33.55 -13.09 24.17
CA LYS A 452 34.96 -13.08 23.73
C LYS A 452 35.38 -14.40 23.08
N LYS A 453 35.00 -15.54 23.67
CA LYS A 453 35.29 -16.87 23.12
C LYS A 453 34.65 -17.08 21.75
N LEU A 454 33.50 -16.48 21.50
CA LEU A 454 32.76 -16.56 20.24
C LEU A 454 33.17 -15.48 19.22
N GLY A 455 34.24 -14.73 19.49
CA GLY A 455 34.80 -13.74 18.57
C GLY A 455 34.11 -12.38 18.60
N PHE A 456 33.19 -12.13 19.55
CA PHE A 456 32.66 -10.79 19.73
C PHE A 456 33.74 -9.85 20.27
N GLU A 457 33.81 -8.66 19.69
CA GLU A 457 34.74 -7.60 20.09
C GLU A 457 34.02 -6.53 20.89
N GLN A 458 34.70 -5.98 21.89
CA GLN A 458 34.16 -4.87 22.66
C GLN A 458 34.19 -3.60 21.82
N ALA A 459 33.04 -2.96 21.64
CA ALA A 459 32.90 -1.75 20.83
C ALA A 459 32.63 -0.51 21.69
N GLN A 460 33.09 0.65 21.20
CA GLN A 460 32.72 1.96 21.71
C GLN A 460 31.94 2.69 20.59
N GLY A 461 30.65 2.93 20.78
CA GLY A 461 29.80 3.57 19.77
C GLY A 461 28.33 3.74 20.19
N HIS A 462 27.60 4.58 19.46
CA HIS A 462 26.17 4.82 19.69
C HIS A 462 25.31 3.75 19.01
N PHE A 463 25.23 2.58 19.64
CA PHE A 463 24.24 1.56 19.30
C PHE A 463 22.95 1.81 20.07
N LYS A 464 21.81 1.35 19.53
CA LYS A 464 20.49 1.51 20.15
C LYS A 464 20.36 0.61 21.39
N ASN A 465 21.02 0.99 22.47
CA ASN A 465 20.99 0.27 23.74
C ASN A 465 19.68 0.55 24.47
N THR A 466 18.90 -0.49 24.75
CA THR A 466 17.62 -0.41 25.47
C THR A 466 17.78 -0.60 26.98
N HIS A 467 18.97 -0.94 27.47
CA HIS A 467 19.31 -1.21 28.87
C HIS A 467 19.92 0.00 29.59
N LEU A 468 19.45 1.22 29.29
CA LEU A 468 20.03 2.49 29.78
C LEU A 468 20.06 2.62 31.31
N ASN A 469 19.26 1.84 32.03
CA ASN A 469 19.15 1.86 33.49
C ASN A 469 20.04 0.82 34.19
N VAL A 470 20.89 0.08 33.46
CA VAL A 470 21.78 -0.92 34.04
C VAL A 470 23.20 -0.35 34.14
N PRO A 471 23.72 -0.10 35.36
CA PRO A 471 25.09 0.37 35.54
C PRO A 471 26.10 -0.62 34.97
N GLY A 472 27.16 -0.10 34.33
CA GLY A 472 28.27 -0.93 33.85
C GLY A 472 27.93 -1.82 32.65
N MET A 473 26.88 -1.51 31.89
CA MET A 473 26.54 -2.24 30.66
C MET A 473 27.65 -2.09 29.61
N LEU A 474 28.14 -3.23 29.08
CA LEU A 474 29.15 -3.25 28.02
C LEU A 474 28.49 -3.43 26.66
N THR A 475 29.20 -3.09 25.58
CA THR A 475 28.76 -3.34 24.21
C THR A 475 29.75 -4.27 23.51
N TYR A 476 29.24 -5.39 23.01
CA TYR A 476 30.00 -6.36 22.22
C TYR A 476 29.34 -6.50 20.86
N ILE A 477 30.15 -6.55 19.80
CA ILE A 477 29.68 -6.73 18.43
C ILE A 477 30.38 -7.90 17.76
N LEU A 478 29.68 -8.56 16.86
CA LEU A 478 30.24 -9.52 15.92
C LEU A 478 29.75 -9.15 14.52
N SER A 479 30.68 -8.80 13.65
CA SER A 479 30.40 -8.53 12.24
C SER A 479 30.34 -9.82 11.44
N ARG A 480 29.54 -9.80 10.36
CA ARG A 480 29.50 -10.88 9.39
C ARG A 480 30.92 -11.17 8.84
N PRO A 481 31.36 -12.43 8.80
CA PRO A 481 32.63 -12.79 8.17
C PRO A 481 32.61 -12.40 6.68
N THR A 482 33.68 -11.75 6.21
CA THR A 482 33.89 -11.37 4.80
C THR A 482 34.25 -12.57 3.93
#